data_AF-A0A537QQC9-F1
#
_entry.id   AF-A0A537QQC9-F1
#
_cell.length_a   1.000
_cell.length_b   1.000
_cell.length_c   1.000
_cell.angle_alpha   90.00
_cell.angle_beta   90.00
_cell.angle_gamma   90.00
#
_symmetry.space_group_name_H-M   'P 1'
#
loop_
_entity.id
_entity.type
_entity.pdbx_description
1 polymer ?
#
loop_
_entity_poly.entity_id
_entity_poly.type
_entity_poly.pdbx_seq_one_letter_code
_entity_poly.pdbx_strand_id
1 'polypeptide(L)' 'MPLGTLQHFTIEPSDLERTKDFYCDVLGLENGERPPLDFPGYWLYSGGVATVHLMVEGRDIAREHCAA' A
#
# COMPACT_ATOMS: atom_id res chain seq x y z
N MET A 1 27.05 -17.02 2.41
CA MET A 1 25.66 -17.03 1.90
C MET A 1 25.42 -15.71 1.20
N PRO A 2 25.15 -15.70 -0.12
CA PRO A 2 24.80 -14.46 -0.83
C PRO A 2 23.39 -14.00 -0.48
N LEU A 3 23.08 -12.74 -0.79
CA LEU A 3 21.73 -12.18 -0.69
C LEU A 3 20.76 -12.88 -1.67
N GLY A 4 19.48 -12.95 -1.29
CA GLY A 4 18.40 -13.52 -2.10
C GLY A 4 17.60 -12.46 -2.87
N THR A 5 16.42 -12.85 -3.35
CA THR A 5 15.49 -12.00 -4.12
C THR A 5 14.73 -11.02 -3.22
N LEU A 6 14.45 -9.81 -3.73
CA LEU A 6 13.50 -8.88 -3.12
C LEU A 6 12.07 -9.39 -3.35
N GLN A 7 11.34 -9.66 -2.27
CA GLN A 7 9.96 -10.18 -2.38
C GLN A 7 8.93 -9.08 -2.59
N HIS A 8 8.99 -8.03 -1.77
CA HIS A 8 8.10 -6.86 -1.83
C HIS A 8 8.77 -5.69 -1.11
N PHE A 9 8.15 -4.51 -1.19
CA PHE A 9 8.53 -3.35 -0.40
C PHE A 9 7.30 -2.65 0.18
N THR A 10 7.51 -1.92 1.27
CA THR A 10 6.46 -1.20 2.00
C THR A 10 6.66 0.30 1.83
N ILE A 11 5.55 1.02 1.61
CA ILE A 11 5.49 2.47 1.58
C ILE A 11 4.48 2.93 2.65
N GLU A 12 4.87 3.95 3.41
CA GLU A 12 3.96 4.75 4.22
C GLU A 12 3.63 6.04 3.46
N PRO A 13 2.53 6.08 2.70
CA PRO A 13 2.19 7.24 1.90
C PRO A 13 1.58 8.36 2.77
N SER A 14 1.79 9.61 2.37
CA SER A 14 1.11 10.76 2.96
C SER A 14 -0.39 10.81 2.65
N ASP A 15 -0.79 10.15 1.57
CA ASP A 15 -2.19 10.03 1.10
C ASP A 15 -2.35 8.61 0.54
N LEU A 16 -3.07 7.78 1.29
CA LEU A 16 -3.18 6.35 1.03
C LEU A 16 -3.97 6.07 -0.26
N GLU A 17 -5.10 6.73 -0.43
CA GLU A 17 -5.99 6.52 -1.58
C GLU A 17 -5.34 7.01 -2.87
N ARG A 18 -4.79 8.23 -2.86
CA ARG A 18 -4.13 8.77 -4.05
C ARG A 18 -2.91 7.95 -4.46
N THR A 19 -2.19 7.39 -3.50
CA THR A 19 -1.05 6.52 -3.78
C THR A 19 -1.50 5.20 -4.39
N LYS A 20 -2.52 4.55 -3.81
CA LYS A 20 -3.14 3.35 -4.40
C LYS A 20 -3.58 3.63 -5.84
N ASP A 21 -4.33 4.70 -6.07
CA ASP A 21 -4.89 5.04 -7.38
C ASP A 21 -3.77 5.26 -8.41
N PHE A 22 -2.68 5.92 -8.04
CA PHE A 22 -1.52 6.03 -8.92
C PHE A 22 -0.96 4.65 -9.31
N TYR A 23 -0.74 3.76 -8.36
CA TYR A 23 -0.22 2.43 -8.65
C TYR A 23 -1.21 1.58 -9.48
N CYS A 24 -2.51 1.72 -9.26
CA CYS A 24 -3.52 0.96 -9.98
C CYS A 24 -3.81 1.55 -11.36
N ASP A 25 -4.14 2.83 -11.44
CA ASP A 25 -4.65 3.45 -12.66
C ASP A 25 -3.54 3.85 -13.64
N VAL A 26 -2.36 4.22 -13.12
CA VAL A 26 -1.23 4.65 -13.95
C VAL A 26 -0.27 3.50 -14.22
N LEU A 27 0.07 2.72 -13.19
CA LEU A 27 1.05 1.63 -13.32
C LEU A 27 0.41 0.25 -13.60
N GLY A 28 -0.90 0.12 -13.44
CA GLY A 28 -1.63 -1.12 -13.74
C GLY A 28 -1.46 -2.22 -12.70
N LEU A 29 -1.09 -1.88 -11.46
CA LEU A 29 -1.09 -2.86 -10.36
C LEU A 29 -2.51 -3.16 -9.92
N GLU A 30 -2.71 -4.36 -9.41
CA GLU A 30 -4.02 -4.82 -8.94
C GLU A 30 -4.11 -4.67 -7.41
N ASN A 31 -5.17 -4.04 -6.92
CA ASN A 31 -5.49 -4.10 -5.49
C ASN A 31 -6.01 -5.50 -5.14
N GLY A 32 -5.23 -6.26 -4.37
CA GLY A 32 -5.49 -7.68 -4.13
C GLY A 32 -5.82 -8.03 -2.68
N GLU A 33 -5.70 -9.32 -2.37
CA GLU A 33 -6.01 -9.84 -1.03
C GLU A 33 -5.08 -9.23 0.02
N ARG A 34 -5.68 -8.81 1.14
CA ARG A 34 -4.97 -8.26 2.29
C ARG A 34 -5.26 -9.14 3.51
N PRO A 35 -4.24 -9.63 4.23
CA PRO A 35 -4.43 -10.31 5.50
C PRO A 35 -5.21 -9.41 6.49
N PRO A 36 -5.94 -9.98 7.46
CA PRO A 36 -6.61 -9.20 8.50
C PRO A 36 -5.54 -8.56 9.40
N LEU A 37 -5.32 -7.26 9.22
CA LEU A 37 -4.33 -6.46 9.93
C LEU A 37 -5.03 -5.27 10.61
N ASP A 38 -4.58 -4.89 11.80
CA ASP A 38 -5.24 -3.89 12.65
C ASP A 38 -4.92 -2.42 12.26
N PHE A 39 -4.47 -2.20 11.03
CA PHE A 39 -4.14 -0.87 10.50
C PHE A 39 -4.64 -0.71 9.06
N PRO A 40 -4.91 0.53 8.59
CA PRO A 40 -5.31 0.79 7.21
C PRO A 40 -4.19 0.52 6.22
N GLY A 41 -4.54 0.08 5.01
CA GLY A 41 -3.57 -0.12 3.94
C GLY A 41 -4.05 -1.03 2.80
N TYR A 42 -3.18 -1.23 1.82
CA TYR A 42 -3.43 -2.03 0.62
C TYR A 42 -2.26 -2.97 0.30
N TRP A 43 -2.57 -4.11 -0.32
CA TRP A 43 -1.58 -4.96 -0.98
C TRP A 43 -1.78 -4.87 -2.48
N LEU A 44 -0.77 -4.37 -3.19
CA LEU A 44 -0.82 -4.20 -4.63
C LEU A 44 0.01 -5.28 -5.32
N TYR A 45 -0.62 -5.91 -6.29
CA TYR A 45 -0.13 -7.08 -7.00
C TYR A 45 0.34 -6.69 -8.39
N SER A 46 1.47 -7.26 -8.80
CA SER A 46 2.01 -7.15 -10.16
C SER A 46 2.06 -8.55 -10.76
N GLY A 47 1.23 -8.83 -11.76
CA GLY A 47 1.16 -10.16 -12.39
C GLY A 47 0.86 -11.28 -11.39
N GLY A 48 -0.04 -11.04 -10.43
CA GLY A 48 -0.40 -12.01 -9.39
C GLY A 48 0.58 -12.12 -8.22
N VAL A 49 1.65 -11.30 -8.17
CA VAL A 49 2.62 -11.29 -7.07
C VAL A 49 2.41 -10.05 -6.19
N ALA A 50 2.17 -10.24 -4.89
CA ALA A 50 2.10 -9.17 -3.91
C ALA A 50 3.44 -8.43 -3.83
N THR A 51 3.49 -7.21 -4.38
CA THR A 51 4.75 -6.48 -4.63
C THR A 51 4.87 -5.21 -3.80
N VAL A 52 3.77 -4.49 -3.61
CA VAL A 52 3.75 -3.22 -2.86
C VAL A 52 2.79 -3.32 -1.70
N HIS A 53 3.28 -3.06 -0.50
CA HIS A 53 2.45 -2.90 0.68
C HIS A 53 2.32 -1.41 1.00
N LEU A 54 1.11 -0.87 0.91
CA LEU A 54 0.78 0.46 1.39
C LEU A 54 0.20 0.34 2.80
N MET A 55 0.70 1.13 3.74
CA MET A 55 0.16 1.17 5.10
C MET A 55 0.25 2.55 5.71
N VAL A 56 -0.63 2.85 6.65
CA VAL A 56 -0.56 4.08 7.46
C VAL A 56 -0.55 3.66 8.93
N GLU A 57 0.45 4.10 9.71
CA GLU A 57 0.37 3.93 11.16
C GLU A 57 -0.68 4.89 11.74
N GLY A 58 -1.39 4.48 12.79
CA GLY A 58 -2.55 5.19 13.37
C GLY A 58 -2.29 6.60 13.94
N ARG A 59 -1.21 7.28 13.55
CA ARG A 59 -0.90 8.67 13.90
C ARG A 59 -1.56 9.71 12.98
N ASP A 60 -1.99 9.35 11.76
CA ASP A 60 -2.46 10.33 10.76
C ASP A 60 -3.94 10.23 10.35
N ILE A 61 -4.74 9.31 10.92
CA ILE A 61 -6.21 9.30 10.73
C ILE A 61 -6.91 10.58 11.25
N ALA A 62 -6.18 11.44 11.98
CA ALA A 62 -6.70 12.69 12.53
C ALA A 62 -6.66 13.88 11.56
N ARG A 63 -6.01 13.77 10.38
CA ARG A 63 -5.88 14.92 9.45
C ARG A 63 -6.95 15.00 8.37
N GLU A 64 -7.68 13.93 8.07
CA GLU A 64 -8.75 13.96 7.06
C GLU A 64 -10.10 14.44 7.59
N HIS A 65 -10.28 14.61 8.90
CA HIS A 65 -11.53 15.16 9.47
C HIS A 65 -11.59 16.69 9.56
N CYS A 66 -10.58 17.43 9.11
CA CYS A 66 -10.51 18.90 9.24
C CYS A 66 -10.63 19.67 7.92
N ALA A 67 -10.99 19.01 6.82
CA ALA A 67 -11.15 19.64 5.50
C ALA A 67 -12.53 19.38 4.87
N ALA A 68 -13.59 19.50 5.67
CA ALA A 68 -14.97 19.66 5.21
C ALA A 68 -15.47 21.08 5.52
#